data_AF-A0A1I6ALV3-F1
#
_entry.id   AF-A0A1I6ALV3-F1
#
_cell.length_a   1.000
_cell.length_b   1.000
_cell.length_c   1.000
_cell.angle_alpha   90.00
_cell.angle_beta   90.00
_cell.angle_gamma   90.00
#
_symmetry.space_group_name_H-M   'P 1'
#
loop_
_entity.id
_entity.type
_entity.pdbx_description
1 polymer ?
#
loop_
_entity_poly.entity_id
_entity_poly.type
_entity_poly.pdbx_seq_one_letter_code
_entity_poly.pdbx_strand_id
1 'polypeptide(L)'
;MEENNKFALYFYAYAGALGLVLLIVTIIKYYETVEFSSSYLLPFFGFILTFSYINYLESRAGISKKIIWIKSISSIIMLLLISKVLFY
;
A
#
# COMPACT_ATOMS: atom_id res chain seq x y z
N MET A 1 17.77 -6.74 -24.10
CA MET A 1 18.09 -6.45 -22.68
C MET A 1 17.13 -5.44 -22.03
N GLU A 2 16.49 -4.53 -22.78
CA GLU A 2 15.57 -3.50 -22.22
C GLU A 2 14.21 -4.02 -21.74
N GLU A 3 13.66 -5.09 -22.33
CA GLU A 3 12.33 -5.61 -21.99
C GLU A 3 12.25 -6.22 -20.58
N ASN A 4 13.32 -6.92 -20.17
CA ASN A 4 13.38 -7.62 -18.89
C ASN A 4 13.38 -6.63 -17.69
N ASN A 5 13.93 -5.43 -17.89
CA ASN A 5 13.92 -4.37 -16.89
C ASN A 5 12.53 -3.77 -16.66
N LYS A 6 11.71 -3.62 -17.71
CA LYS A 6 10.35 -3.08 -17.56
C LYS A 6 9.46 -4.07 -16.81
N PHE A 7 9.53 -5.36 -17.14
CA PHE A 7 8.75 -6.37 -16.42
C PHE A 7 9.12 -6.41 -14.92
N ALA A 8 10.41 -6.45 -14.60
CA ALA A 8 10.88 -6.41 -13.22
C ALA A 8 10.40 -5.15 -12.48
N LEU A 9 10.44 -3.99 -13.13
CA LEU A 9 9.95 -2.72 -12.59
C LEU A 9 8.46 -2.80 -12.20
N TYR A 10 7.61 -3.27 -13.12
CA TYR A 10 6.17 -3.41 -12.86
C TYR A 10 5.89 -4.48 -11.81
N PHE A 11 6.66 -5.57 -11.78
CA PHE A 11 6.55 -6.59 -10.75
C PHE A 11 6.86 -6.03 -9.36
N TYR A 12 7.94 -5.27 -9.20
CA TYR A 12 8.27 -4.64 -7.91
C TYR A 12 7.24 -3.59 -7.49
N ALA A 13 6.72 -2.80 -8.44
CA ALA A 13 5.62 -1.85 -8.17
C ALA A 13 4.36 -2.55 -7.67
N TYR A 14 4.03 -3.70 -8.27
CA TYR A 14 2.90 -4.54 -7.85
C TYR A 14 3.13 -5.18 -6.47
N ALA A 15 4.31 -5.74 -6.22
CA ALA A 15 4.68 -6.28 -4.91
C ALA A 15 4.62 -5.22 -3.81
N GLY A 16 5.07 -3.99 -4.09
CA GLY A 16 4.95 -2.86 -3.17
C GLY A 16 3.49 -2.49 -2.87
N ALA A 17 2.61 -2.56 -3.87
CA ALA A 17 1.18 -2.33 -3.68
C ALA A 17 0.54 -3.42 -2.81
N LEU A 18 0.86 -4.70 -3.05
CA LEU A 18 0.39 -5.80 -2.21
C LEU A 18 0.87 -5.66 -0.76
N GLY A 19 2.14 -5.28 -0.57
CA GLY A 19 2.70 -5.01 0.76
C GLY A 19 1.92 -3.94 1.51
N LEU A 20 1.55 -2.83 0.84
CA LEU A 20 0.73 -1.77 1.43
C LEU A 20 -0.68 -2.25 1.83
N VAL A 21 -1.31 -3.10 1.01
CA VAL A 21 -2.62 -3.69 1.32
C VAL A 21 -2.52 -4.56 2.57
N LEU A 22 -1.52 -5.44 2.66
CA LEU A 22 -1.28 -6.28 3.84
C LEU A 22 -1.02 -5.45 5.09
N LEU A 23 -0.25 -4.36 4.97
CA LEU A 23 0.08 -3.45 6.07
C LEU A 23 -1.20 -2.82 6.63
N ILE A 24 -2.09 -2.32 5.78
CA ILE A 24 -3.36 -1.74 6.24
C ILE A 24 -4.26 -2.79 6.88
N VAL A 25 -4.41 -3.98 6.29
CA VAL A 25 -5.21 -5.05 6.90
C VAL A 25 -4.70 -5.38 8.31
N THR A 26 -3.38 -5.44 8.47
CA THR A 26 -2.73 -5.64 9.78
C THR A 26 -3.06 -4.51 10.75
N ILE A 27 -3.00 -3.25 10.29
CA ILE A 27 -3.34 -2.07 11.09
C ILE A 27 -4.80 -2.13 11.55
N ILE A 28 -5.73 -2.46 10.66
CA ILE A 28 -7.16 -2.53 11.02
C ILE A 28 -7.37 -3.63 12.06
N LYS A 29 -6.83 -4.84 11.83
CA LYS A 29 -6.92 -5.95 12.81
C LYS A 29 -6.30 -5.58 14.16
N TYR A 30 -5.17 -4.88 14.15
CA TYR A 30 -4.53 -4.39 15.37
C TYR A 30 -5.50 -3.51 16.18
N TYR A 31 -6.20 -2.57 15.53
CA TYR A 31 -7.17 -1.71 16.24
C TYR A 31 -8.42 -2.41 16.73
N GLU A 32 -8.87 -3.48 16.08
CA GLU A 32 -9.99 -4.27 16.62
C GLU A 32 -9.60 -5.03 17.88
N THR A 33 -8.34 -5.49 17.96
CA THR A 33 -7.88 -6.33 19.08
C THR A 33 -7.33 -5.55 20.26
N VAL A 34 -6.90 -4.30 20.06
CA VAL A 34 -6.26 -3.50 21.10
C VAL A 34 -7.24 -2.46 21.60
N GLU A 35 -7.71 -2.61 22.84
CA GLU A 35 -8.46 -1.57 23.55
C GLU A 35 -7.68 -0.25 23.52
N PHE A 36 -8.38 0.85 23.19
CA PHE A 36 -7.85 2.20 22.96
C PHE A 36 -6.56 2.53 23.73
N SER A 37 -5.42 2.23 23.12
CA SER A 37 -4.10 2.54 23.67
C SER A 37 -3.61 3.86 23.08
N SER A 38 -2.78 4.59 23.83
CA SER A 38 -2.20 5.88 23.43
C SER A 38 -1.33 5.83 22.15
N SER A 39 -1.02 4.62 21.67
CA SER A 39 -0.22 4.39 20.45
C SER A 39 -1.05 4.23 19.18
N TYR A 40 -2.34 4.57 19.22
CA TYR A 40 -3.27 4.32 18.11
C TYR A 40 -2.98 5.10 16.80
N LEU A 41 -2.03 6.03 16.81
CA LEU A 41 -1.68 6.79 15.60
C LEU A 41 -0.41 6.29 14.93
N LEU A 42 0.46 5.60 15.67
CA LEU A 42 1.79 5.21 15.18
C LEU A 42 1.70 4.30 13.93
N PRO A 43 0.83 3.28 13.87
CA PRO A 43 0.69 2.46 12.67
C PRO A 43 0.16 3.25 11.46
N PHE A 44 -0.74 4.23 11.67
CA PHE A 44 -1.22 5.10 10.59
C PHE A 44 -0.11 5.99 10.02
N PHE A 45 0.70 6.60 10.88
CA PHE A 45 1.86 7.38 10.44
C PHE A 45 2.88 6.51 9.70
N GLY A 46 3.15 5.30 10.20
CA GLY A 46 3.99 4.32 9.52
C GLY A 46 3.47 4.02 8.10
N PHE A 47 2.17 3.78 7.96
CA PHE A 47 1.55 3.56 6.66
C PHE A 47 1.73 4.76 5.71
N ILE A 48 1.45 5.98 6.17
CA ILE A 48 1.58 7.19 5.34
C ILE A 48 3.04 7.37 4.87
N LEU A 49 4.01 7.14 5.75
CA LEU A 49 5.43 7.22 5.41
C LEU A 49 5.83 6.15 4.39
N THR A 50 5.46 4.88 4.61
CA THR A 50 5.76 3.78 3.68
C THR A 50 5.10 4.01 2.33
N PHE A 51 3.83 4.43 2.29
CA PHE A 51 3.12 4.76 1.06
C PHE A 51 3.82 5.88 0.29
N SER A 52 4.16 6.96 0.98
CA SER A 52 4.85 8.11 0.38
C SER A 52 6.23 7.74 -0.16
N TYR A 53 6.97 6.90 0.57
CA TYR A 53 8.28 6.41 0.15
C TYR A 53 8.21 5.51 -1.08
N ILE A 54 7.25 4.58 -1.14
CA ILE A 54 7.04 3.73 -2.32
C ILE A 54 6.70 4.59 -3.54
N ASN A 55 5.80 5.58 -3.40
CA ASN A 55 5.46 6.49 -4.49
C ASN A 55 6.68 7.31 -4.96
N TYR A 56 7.55 7.71 -4.04
CA TYR A 56 8.80 8.37 -4.38
C TYR A 56 9.74 7.46 -5.17
N LEU A 57 9.92 6.20 -4.76
CA LEU A 57 10.73 5.22 -5.47
C LEU A 57 10.19 4.94 -6.88
N GLU A 58 8.88 4.77 -7.03
CA GLU A 58 8.23 4.53 -8.34
C GLU A 58 8.42 5.72 -9.29
N SER A 59 8.29 6.94 -8.77
CA SER A 59 8.54 8.15 -9.54
C SER A 59 10.01 8.27 -9.97
N ARG A 60 10.95 7.87 -9.12
CA ARG A 60 12.40 7.84 -9.46
C ARG A 60 12.72 6.75 -10.49
N ALA A 61 11.94 5.68 -10.52
CA ALA A 61 12.14 4.57 -11.43
C ALA A 61 11.47 4.78 -12.81
N GLY A 62 10.93 5.98 -13.07
CA GLY A 62 10.36 6.37 -14.37
C GLY A 62 8.88 5.98 -14.55
N ILE A 63 8.21 5.50 -13.50
CA ILE A 63 6.77 5.22 -13.56
C ILE A 63 6.00 6.54 -13.59
N SER A 64 5.11 6.69 -14.57
CA SER A 64 4.32 7.92 -14.69
C SER A 64 3.44 8.15 -13.46
N LYS A 65 3.31 9.41 -13.03
CA LYS A 65 2.41 9.78 -11.92
C LYS A 65 0.97 9.28 -12.10
N LYS A 66 0.48 9.19 -13.34
CA LYS A 66 -0.85 8.64 -13.65
C LYS A 66 -0.97 7.18 -13.22
N ILE A 67 0.03 6.36 -13.53
CA ILE A 67 0.05 4.93 -13.15
C ILE A 67 0.12 4.78 -11.63
N ILE A 68 0.96 5.58 -10.95
CA ILE A 68 1.07 5.58 -9.49
C ILE A 68 -0.27 5.92 -8.83
N TRP A 69 -0.99 6.91 -9.37
CA TRP A 69 -2.32 7.31 -8.89
C TRP A 69 -3.38 6.22 -9.12
N ILE A 70 -3.44 5.63 -10.31
CA ILE A 70 -4.37 4.52 -10.62
C ILE A 70 -4.12 3.34 -9.68
N LYS A 71 -2.84 2.97 -9.48
CA LYS A 71 -2.45 1.91 -8.55
C LYS A 71 -2.92 2.24 -7.14
N SER A 72 -2.66 3.45 -6.66
CA SER A 72 -3.05 3.90 -5.31
C SER A 72 -4.57 3.84 -5.11
N ILE A 73 -5.36 4.34 -6.06
CA ILE A 73 -6.82 4.26 -6.02
C ILE A 73 -7.26 2.78 -6.02
N SER A 74 -6.69 1.95 -6.89
CA SER A 74 -7.04 0.53 -6.97
C SER A 74 -6.76 -0.21 -5.66
N SER A 75 -5.64 0.10 -4.99
CA SER A 75 -5.28 -0.47 -3.70
C SER A 75 -6.24 -0.03 -2.59
N ILE A 76 -6.72 1.22 -2.59
CA ILE A 76 -7.73 1.71 -1.65
C ILE A 76 -9.08 1.00 -1.88
N ILE A 77 -9.52 0.87 -3.14
CA ILE A 77 -10.77 0.16 -3.47
C ILE A 77 -10.67 -1.31 -3.03
N MET A 78 -9.55 -1.98 -3.35
CA MET A 78 -9.33 -3.36 -2.96
C MET A 78 -9.32 -3.54 -1.44
N LEU A 79 -8.72 -2.59 -0.71
CA LEU A 79 -8.78 -2.56 0.74
C LEU A 79 -10.22 -2.46 1.24
N LEU A 80 -11.04 -1.55 0.71
CA LEU A 80 -12.43 -1.38 1.13
C LEU A 80 -13.24 -2.67 0.91
N LEU A 81 -13.00 -3.38 -0.20
CA LEU A 81 -13.61 -4.67 -0.49
C LEU A 81 -13.16 -5.75 0.51
N ILE A 82 -11.86 -5.86 0.79
CA ILE A 82 -11.31 -6.82 1.76
C ILE A 82 -11.83 -6.53 3.17
N SER A 83 -11.87 -5.25 3.56
CA SER A 83 -12.42 -4.80 4.83
C SER A 83 -13.86 -5.25 4.99
N LYS A 84 -14.69 -5.06 3.95
CA LYS A 84 -16.07 -5.55 3.95
C LYS A 84 -16.18 -7.06 4.15
N VAL A 85 -15.27 -7.86 3.60
CA VAL A 85 -15.28 -9.33 3.74
C VAL A 85 -14.75 -9.80 5.11
N LEU A 86 -13.77 -9.08 5.68
CA LEU A 86 -13.13 -9.49 6.93
C LEU A 86 -13.92 -9.05 8.17
N PHE A 87 -14.66 -7.94 8.08
CA PHE A 87 -15.31 -7.29 9.23
C PHE A 87 -16.85 -7.30 9.18
N TYR A 88 -17.46 -7.93 8.17
CA TYR A 88 -18.91 -8.13 8.04
C TYR A 88 -19.19 -9.55 7.54
#